data_AF-A0A369XUA6-F1
#
_entry.id   AF-A0A369XUA6-F1
#
_cell.length_a   1.000
_cell.length_b   1.000
_cell.length_c   1.000
_cell.angle_alpha   90.00
_cell.angle_beta   90.00
_cell.angle_gamma   90.00
#
_symmetry.space_group_name_H-M   'P 1'
#
loop_
_entity.id
_entity.type
_entity.pdbx_description
1 polymer ?
#
loop_
_entity_poly.entity_id
_entity_poly.type
_entity_poly.pdbx_seq_one_letter_code
_entity_poly.pdbx_strand_id
1 'polypeptide(L)' 'MIHYIDFYIDTKTYEIHQSDCNHIPTKNKVYLGIFRNLETALTNAVSRGFTRAYVCNSCNILL' A
#
# COMPACT_ATOMS: atom_id res chain seq x y z
N MET A 1 14.80 -9.68 12.21
CA MET A 1 14.63 -8.22 12.37
C MET A 1 13.28 -7.88 11.76
N ILE A 2 12.36 -7.24 12.50
CA ILE A 2 11.03 -6.89 11.96
C ILE A 2 11.18 -5.54 11.28
N HIS A 3 10.93 -5.50 9.97
CA HIS A 3 10.94 -4.26 9.20
C HIS A 3 9.51 -3.72 9.09
N TYR A 4 9.37 -2.42 9.33
CA TYR A 4 8.12 -1.69 9.20
C TYR A 4 8.29 -0.68 8.07
N ILE A 5 7.31 -0.63 7.17
CA ILE A 5 7.38 0.10 5.92
C ILE A 5 6.11 0.96 5.79
N ASP A 6 6.27 2.18 5.32
CA ASP A 6 5.17 3.08 5.02
C ASP A 6 4.39 2.61 3.79
N PHE A 7 3.06 2.62 3.85
CA PHE A 7 2.20 2.24 2.73
C PHE A 7 1.26 3.35 2.31
N TYR A 8 0.97 3.38 1.01
CA TYR A 8 0.13 4.35 0.35
C TYR A 8 -0.84 3.63 -0.59
N ILE A 9 -2.01 4.20 -0.84
CA ILE A 9 -2.93 3.75 -1.87
C ILE A 9 -3.08 4.84 -2.94
N ASP A 10 -3.03 4.47 -4.21
CA ASP A 10 -3.46 5.31 -5.32
C ASP A 10 -5.00 5.33 -5.36
N THR A 11 -5.63 6.48 -5.12
CA THR A 11 -7.10 6.58 -5.16
C THR A 11 -7.68 6.53 -6.57
N LYS A 12 -6.85 6.61 -7.62
CA LYS A 12 -7.28 6.49 -9.02
C LYS A 12 -7.32 5.04 -9.48
N THR A 13 -6.31 4.25 -9.14
CA THR A 13 -6.19 2.84 -9.55
C THR A 13 -6.61 1.87 -8.45
N TYR A 14 -6.67 2.32 -7.19
CA TYR A 14 -6.82 1.51 -5.98
C TYR A 14 -5.64 0.58 -5.70
N GLU A 15 -4.48 0.89 -6.27
CA GLU A 15 -3.26 0.10 -6.08
C GLU A 15 -2.51 0.53 -4.82
N ILE A 16 -2.08 -0.44 -4.01
CA ILE A 16 -1.31 -0.23 -2.79
C ILE A 16 0.17 -0.32 -3.09
N HIS A 17 0.92 0.66 -2.61
CA HIS A 17 2.34 0.80 -2.78
C HIS A 17 3.06 0.96 -1.44
N GLN A 18 4.21 0.31 -1.30
CA GLN A 18 5.18 0.61 -0.25
C GLN A 18 5.89 1.95 -0.53
N SER A 19 6.45 2.57 0.51
CA SER A 19 7.42 3.66 0.34
C SER A 19 8.56 3.21 -0.57
N ASP A 20 9.03 4.13 -1.41
CA ASP A 20 10.10 3.91 -2.40
C ASP A 20 9.72 3.05 -3.62
N CYS A 21 8.46 2.63 -3.75
CA CYS A 21 7.98 2.11 -5.04
C CYS A 21 7.93 3.23 -6.09
N ASN A 22 8.62 3.02 -7.23
CA ASN A 22 8.67 3.96 -8.34
C ASN A 22 7.31 4.22 -9.01
N HIS A 23 6.32 3.38 -8.75
CA HIS A 23 4.95 3.52 -9.27
C HIS A 23 4.02 4.29 -8.31
N ILE A 24 4.50 4.75 -7.14
CA ILE A 24 3.68 5.56 -6.23
C ILE A 24 3.22 6.84 -6.97
N PRO A 25 1.91 7.12 -7.02
CA PRO A 25 1.42 8.35 -7.61
C PRO A 25 1.80 9.55 -6.75
N THR A 26 2.19 10.66 -7.39
CA THR A 26 2.51 11.90 -6.67
C THR A 26 1.27 12.67 -6.22
N LYS A 27 0.16 12.60 -6.98
CA LYS A 27 -1.06 13.40 -6.74
C LYS A 27 -2.19 12.64 -6.04
N ASN A 28 -2.34 11.35 -6.30
CA ASN A 28 -3.50 10.55 -5.85
C ASN A 28 -3.14 9.57 -4.73
N LYS A 29 -2.03 9.79 -4.01
CA LYS A 29 -1.66 8.91 -2.90
C LYS A 29 -2.38 9.31 -1.62
N VAL A 30 -2.97 8.33 -0.95
CA VAL A 30 -3.43 8.44 0.44
C VAL A 30 -2.54 7.56 1.29
N TYR A 31 -2.06 8.11 2.40
CA TYR A 31 -1.26 7.35 3.36
C TYR A 31 -2.12 6.34 4.12
N LEU A 32 -1.71 5.08 4.12
CA LEU A 32 -2.37 3.99 4.81
C LEU A 32 -1.85 3.79 6.23
N GLY A 33 -0.56 3.99 6.45
CA GLY A 33 0.12 3.74 7.72
C GLY A 33 1.42 2.97 7.53
N ILE A 34 2.05 2.61 8.65
CA ILE A 34 3.25 1.76 8.68
C ILE A 34 2.85 0.33 9.01
N PHE A 35 3.22 -0.63 8.16
CA PHE A 35 2.89 -2.04 8.34
C PHE A 35 4.09 -2.95 8.10
N ARG A 36 3.96 -4.23 8.47
CA ARG A 36 5.01 -5.24 8.27
C ARG A 36 5.08 -5.74 6.83
N ASN A 37 3.93 -5.81 6.15
CA ASN A 37 3.80 -6.36 4.82
C ASN A 37 2.59 -5.77 4.08
N LEU A 38 2.52 -6.05 2.77
CA LEU A 38 1.47 -5.59 1.87
C LEU A 38 0.09 -6.14 2.23
N GLU A 39 0.01 -7.37 2.76
CA GLU A 39 -1.26 -7.98 3.17
C GLU A 39 -1.91 -7.20 4.31
N THR A 40 -1.15 -6.84 5.34
CA THR A 40 -1.65 -6.04 6.46
C THR A 40 -2.10 -4.65 5.99
N ALA A 41 -1.34 -4.04 5.08
CA ALA A 41 -1.70 -2.75 4.48
C ALA A 41 -3.00 -2.85 3.65
N LEU A 42 -3.19 -3.95 2.92
CA LEU A 42 -4.40 -4.24 2.15
C LEU A 42 -5.61 -4.41 3.06
N THR A 43 -5.51 -5.21 4.11
CA THR A 43 -6.60 -5.36 5.09
C THR A 43 -6.97 -4.02 5.71
N ASN A 44 -5.99 -3.18 6.04
CA ASN A 44 -6.26 -1.83 6.55
C ASN A 44 -6.97 -0.95 5.52
N ALA A 45 -6.51 -0.94 4.26
CA ALA A 45 -7.14 -0.16 3.20
C ALA A 45 -8.62 -0.56 2.99
N VAL A 46 -8.90 -1.86 2.96
CA VAL A 46 -10.29 -2.38 2.85
C VAL A 46 -11.12 -1.94 4.05
N SER A 47 -10.58 -2.03 5.28
CA SER A 47 -11.29 -1.57 6.49
C SER A 47 -11.59 -0.06 6.49
N ARG A 48 -10.81 0.73 5.74
CA ARG A 48 -11.01 2.18 5.55
C ARG A 48 -11.97 2.52 4.40
N GLY A 49 -12.57 1.52 3.76
CA GLY A 49 -13.55 1.69 2.69
C GLY A 49 -13.00 1.54 1.27
N PHE A 50 -11.70 1.27 1.10
CA PHE A 50 -11.11 0.97 -0.22
C PHE A 50 -11.36 -0.51 -0.61
N THR A 51 -12.63 -0.86 -0.83
CA THR A 51 -13.05 -2.26 -1.06
C THR A 51 -12.50 -2.92 -2.32
N ARG A 52 -12.01 -2.11 -3.28
CA ARG A 52 -11.38 -2.56 -4.52
C ARG A 52 -9.85 -2.50 -4.48
N ALA A 53 -9.27 -2.27 -3.30
CA ALA A 53 -7.82 -2.16 -3.17
C ALA A 53 -7.14 -3.47 -3.59
N TYR A 54 -5.99 -3.35 -4.25
CA TYR A 54 -5.12 -4.48 -4.58
C TYR A 54 -3.65 -4.07 -4.49
N VAL A 55 -2.77 -5.05 -4.41
CA VAL A 55 -1.34 -4.83 -4.21
C VAL A 55 -0.65 -4.53 -5.52
N CYS A 56 0.28 -3.57 -5.51
CA CYS A 56 1.16 -3.33 -6.64
C CYS A 56 2.06 -4.52 -6.92
N ASN A 57 2.02 -5.03 -8.16
CA ASN A 57 2.83 -6.19 -8.57
C ASN A 57 4.34 -5.93 -8.54
N SER A 58 4.76 -4.66 -8.54
CA SER A 58 6.18 -4.27 -8.43
C SER A 58 6.62 -4.02 -6.98
N CYS A 59 5.69 -3.94 -6.03
CA CYS A 59 6.04 -3.86 -4.62
C CYS A 59 6.38 -5.25 -4.12
N ASN A 60 7.63 -5.41 -3.66
CA ASN A 60 8.17 -6.71 -3.33
C ASN A 60 8.58 -6.72 -1.85
N ILE A 61 7.59 -6.84 -0.97
CA ILE A 61 7.83 -7.19 0.44
C ILE A 61 7.36 -8.61 0.59
N LEU A 62 8.33 -9.52 0.56
CA LEU A 62 8.15 -10.91 0.92
C LEU A 62 7.57 -10.98 2.35
N LEU A 63 6.53 -11.80 2.51
CA LEU A 63 5.87 -12.12 3.77
C LEU A 63 6.85 -12.63 4.84
#